data_AF-F2TW71-F1
#
_entry.id   AF-F2TW71-F1
#
_cell.length_a   1.000
_cell.length_b   1.000
_cell.length_c   1.000
_cell.angle_alpha   90.00
_cell.angle_beta   90.00
_cell.angle_gamma   90.00
#
_symmetry.space_group_name_H-M   'P 1'
#
loop_
_entity.id
_entity.type
_entity.pdbx_description
1 polymer ?
#
loop_
_entity_poly.entity_id
_entity_poly.type
_entity_poly.pdbx_seq_one_letter_code
_entity_poly.pdbx_strand_id
1 'polypeptide(L)'
;MLTVLVVYRYREAMDAGDTDNILLKLTPAEMYDICKKASEKICSGDRKRFIDETMPELGDGIKYYNNRRVEKEMVAEVDRLLAEAKPSPSPEAQTALDRFDVDVFFSRGRRVRMEDRHVIMEDFNNMMDQPAGTEPQAFFAVYDGHGGYETAKYVQAHLHHNIAAHPDFHTDIKKALHEAFLSTDKSFEAKADREALRSGSTAVVAFVRGRKLYLAWAGDSQAMLIKNGEPHHLTEPHKPEREDEKKRIADAGGIVINRMGTWRVNAMLAVSRSFGDMNLKSVVPALPDIVEQDLDASCEYLILACDGLWDFMEKEKVVSFIKEWEEAHKDDGKKGIYGLSKSLVEHCIDTHEGTDNVSIIVVKLKNLDKDIWTSASA
;
A
#
# COMPACT_ATOMS: atom_id res chain seq x y z
N MET A 1 -5.46 -7.62 4.03
CA MET A 1 -6.81 -7.15 4.42
C MET A 1 -6.94 -6.97 5.93
N LEU A 2 -6.51 -7.94 6.74
CA LEU A 2 -6.65 -7.95 8.21
C LEU A 2 -6.02 -6.74 8.91
N THR A 3 -4.82 -6.38 8.51
CA THR A 3 -4.02 -5.30 9.11
C THR A 3 -4.50 -3.93 8.70
N VAL A 4 -4.82 -3.78 7.42
CA VAL A 4 -5.50 -2.60 6.90
C VAL A 4 -6.78 -2.36 7.68
N LEU A 5 -7.48 -3.44 8.09
CA LEU A 5 -8.66 -3.35 8.93
C LEU A 5 -8.35 -2.85 10.34
N VAL A 6 -7.33 -3.40 11.01
CA VAL A 6 -6.94 -2.97 12.37
C VAL A 6 -6.42 -1.54 12.39
N VAL A 7 -5.57 -1.17 11.43
CA VAL A 7 -5.05 0.20 11.30
C VAL A 7 -6.20 1.18 11.00
N TYR A 8 -7.13 0.81 10.12
CA TYR A 8 -8.33 1.60 9.85
C TYR A 8 -9.18 1.78 11.11
N ARG A 9 -9.39 0.71 11.90
CA ARG A 9 -10.18 0.78 13.15
C ARG A 9 -9.46 1.51 14.28
N TYR A 10 -8.15 1.35 14.41
CA TYR A 10 -7.33 2.12 15.35
C TYR A 10 -7.46 3.61 15.06
N ARG A 11 -7.39 3.99 13.78
CA ARG A 11 -7.57 5.37 13.35
C ARG A 11 -9.00 5.87 13.59
N GLU A 12 -10.04 5.10 13.25
CA GLU A 12 -11.43 5.45 13.58
C GLU A 12 -11.64 5.64 15.09
N ALA A 13 -11.03 4.79 15.93
CA ALA A 13 -11.13 4.91 17.39
C ALA A 13 -10.43 6.18 17.92
N MET A 14 -9.26 6.52 17.36
CA MET A 14 -8.53 7.75 17.65
C MET A 14 -9.32 8.99 17.22
N ASP A 15 -9.96 8.95 16.04
CA ASP A 15 -10.73 10.06 15.48
C ASP A 15 -12.10 10.24 16.15
N ALA A 16 -12.72 9.16 16.64
CA ALA A 16 -14.05 9.17 17.24
C ALA A 16 -14.06 9.44 18.77
N GLY A 17 -12.89 9.57 19.40
CA GLY A 17 -12.80 9.77 20.85
C GLY A 17 -13.38 8.60 21.65
N ASP A 18 -13.07 7.36 21.23
CA ASP A 18 -13.53 6.13 21.87
C ASP A 18 -13.32 6.17 23.39
N THR A 19 -14.43 6.24 24.13
CA THR A 19 -14.43 6.44 25.58
C THR A 19 -13.84 5.25 26.35
N ASP A 20 -13.85 4.05 25.76
CA ASP A 20 -13.39 2.82 26.44
C ASP A 20 -11.96 2.43 26.07
N ASN A 21 -11.35 3.07 25.06
CA ASN A 21 -9.97 2.88 24.61
C ASN A 21 -9.61 1.40 24.37
N ILE A 22 -10.54 0.59 23.84
CA ILE A 22 -10.36 -0.87 23.76
C ILE A 22 -9.17 -1.21 22.86
N LEU A 23 -9.11 -0.62 21.66
CA LEU A 23 -8.02 -0.84 20.70
C LEU A 23 -6.66 -0.33 21.20
N LEU A 24 -6.65 0.79 21.94
CA LEU A 24 -5.44 1.37 22.52
C LEU A 24 -4.85 0.55 23.68
N LYS A 25 -5.63 -0.36 24.27
CA LYS A 25 -5.22 -1.23 25.37
C LYS A 25 -4.80 -2.62 24.91
N LEU A 26 -5.00 -2.96 23.64
CA LEU A 26 -4.56 -4.22 23.08
C LEU A 26 -3.09 -4.13 22.70
N THR A 27 -2.34 -5.16 23.09
CA THR A 27 -0.99 -5.38 22.57
C THR A 27 -1.05 -5.72 21.07
N PRO A 28 0.03 -5.46 20.33
CA PRO A 28 0.27 -6.03 19.01
C PRO A 28 -0.17 -7.49 18.82
N ALA A 29 0.21 -8.35 19.76
CA ALA A 29 -0.08 -9.78 19.70
C ALA A 29 -1.59 -10.06 19.84
N GLU A 30 -2.28 -9.34 20.72
CA GLU A 30 -3.74 -9.47 20.90
C GLU A 30 -4.50 -8.96 19.67
N MET A 31 -4.10 -7.81 19.10
CA MET A 31 -4.69 -7.29 17.86
C MET A 31 -4.50 -8.28 16.69
N TYR A 32 -3.30 -8.86 16.60
CA TYR A 32 -3.02 -9.87 15.59
C TYR A 32 -3.84 -11.16 15.80
N ASP A 33 -3.93 -11.67 17.03
CA ASP A 33 -4.71 -12.89 17.33
C ASP A 33 -6.20 -12.72 16.99
N ILE A 34 -6.77 -11.55 17.27
CA ILE A 34 -8.13 -11.19 16.86
C ILE A 34 -8.27 -11.27 15.34
N CYS A 35 -7.33 -10.70 14.60
CA CYS A 35 -7.30 -10.77 13.15
C CYS A 35 -7.18 -12.20 12.63
N LYS A 36 -6.21 -12.95 13.15
CA LYS A 36 -5.96 -14.32 12.76
C LYS A 36 -7.21 -15.19 12.96
N LYS A 37 -7.85 -15.09 14.13
CA LYS A 37 -9.11 -15.79 14.43
C LYS A 37 -10.23 -15.40 13.48
N ALA A 38 -10.37 -14.12 13.15
CA ALA A 38 -11.35 -13.68 12.15
C ALA A 38 -11.08 -14.33 10.79
N SER A 39 -9.82 -14.31 10.34
CA SER A 39 -9.38 -14.93 9.09
C SER A 39 -9.67 -16.42 9.06
N GLU A 40 -9.24 -17.16 10.08
CA GLU A 40 -9.41 -18.60 10.20
C GLU A 40 -10.89 -18.99 10.18
N LYS A 41 -11.75 -18.23 10.87
CA LYS A 41 -13.19 -18.49 10.91
C LYS A 41 -13.87 -18.25 9.56
N ILE A 42 -13.45 -17.22 8.83
CA ILE A 42 -13.94 -16.94 7.48
C ILE A 42 -13.48 -18.02 6.52
N CYS A 43 -12.20 -18.38 6.59
CA CYS A 43 -11.58 -19.40 5.76
C CYS A 43 -12.05 -20.82 6.08
N SER A 44 -12.57 -21.10 7.27
CA SER A 44 -13.10 -22.42 7.67
C SER A 44 -14.61 -22.58 7.41
N GLY A 45 -15.32 -21.50 7.09
CA GLY A 45 -16.72 -21.55 6.66
C GLY A 45 -16.91 -22.10 5.23
N ASP A 46 -18.12 -21.99 4.69
CA ASP A 46 -18.38 -22.35 3.28
C ASP A 46 -17.57 -21.46 2.33
N ARG A 47 -16.44 -21.98 1.86
CA ARG A 47 -15.56 -21.28 0.92
C ARG A 47 -16.25 -20.98 -0.41
N LYS A 48 -17.28 -21.73 -0.80
CA LYS A 48 -18.00 -21.52 -2.06
C LYS A 48 -18.67 -20.16 -2.11
N ARG A 49 -19.19 -19.67 -0.98
CA ARG A 49 -19.84 -18.35 -0.92
C ARG A 49 -18.89 -17.20 -1.27
N PHE A 50 -17.58 -17.44 -1.16
CA PHE A 50 -16.55 -16.47 -1.48
C PHE A 50 -15.98 -16.67 -2.87
N ILE A 51 -16.28 -17.74 -3.60
CA ILE A 51 -15.76 -17.94 -4.95
C ILE A 51 -16.44 -16.92 -5.87
N ASP A 52 -15.64 -16.22 -6.68
CA ASP A 52 -16.14 -15.42 -7.79
C ASP A 52 -16.39 -16.36 -8.98
N GLU A 53 -17.59 -16.97 -9.01
CA GLU A 53 -18.01 -17.93 -10.06
C GLU A 53 -18.07 -17.33 -11.46
N THR A 54 -17.92 -16.00 -11.56
CA THR A 54 -17.82 -15.36 -12.85
C THR A 54 -16.43 -15.62 -13.46
N MET A 55 -15.37 -15.78 -12.66
CA MET A 55 -13.98 -15.92 -13.15
C MET A 55 -13.69 -17.20 -13.96
N PRO A 56 -12.95 -17.11 -15.10
CA PRO A 56 -12.51 -18.30 -15.82
C PRO A 56 -11.53 -19.10 -14.96
N GLU A 57 -11.61 -20.42 -15.00
CA GLU A 57 -10.67 -21.30 -14.28
C GLU A 57 -9.27 -21.19 -14.90
N LEU A 58 -8.25 -20.89 -14.07
CA LEU A 58 -6.85 -20.75 -14.51
C LEU A 58 -6.13 -22.10 -14.78
N GLY A 59 -6.83 -23.23 -14.73
CA GLY A 59 -6.19 -24.53 -14.60
C GLY A 59 -5.70 -24.79 -13.16
N ASP A 60 -5.35 -26.03 -12.87
CA ASP A 60 -4.81 -26.48 -11.57
C ASP A 60 -5.70 -26.25 -10.32
N GLY A 61 -7.00 -26.05 -10.52
CA GLY A 61 -7.97 -25.93 -9.42
C GLY A 61 -7.88 -24.62 -8.63
N ILE A 62 -7.20 -23.60 -9.17
CA ILE A 62 -7.13 -22.25 -8.59
C ILE A 62 -8.52 -21.60 -8.63
N LYS A 63 -8.97 -21.08 -7.47
CA LYS A 63 -10.28 -20.43 -7.30
C LYS A 63 -10.08 -18.95 -6.98
N TYR A 64 -10.78 -18.10 -7.72
CA TYR A 64 -10.81 -16.67 -7.44
C TYR A 64 -11.81 -16.37 -6.34
N TYR A 65 -11.44 -15.51 -5.41
CA TYR A 65 -12.30 -15.09 -4.31
C TYR A 65 -12.89 -13.68 -4.54
N ASN A 66 -14.15 -13.49 -4.16
CA ASN A 66 -14.86 -12.22 -4.20
C ASN A 66 -14.42 -11.35 -3.02
N ASN A 67 -13.41 -10.53 -3.28
CA ASN A 67 -12.77 -9.72 -2.24
C ASN A 67 -13.73 -8.76 -1.53
N ARG A 68 -14.77 -8.23 -2.19
CA ARG A 68 -15.77 -7.38 -1.51
C ARG A 68 -16.53 -8.14 -0.43
N ARG A 69 -16.84 -9.40 -0.70
CA ARG A 69 -17.59 -10.25 0.22
C ARG A 69 -16.72 -10.72 1.38
N VAL A 70 -15.47 -11.10 1.09
CA VAL A 70 -14.49 -11.48 2.14
C VAL A 70 -14.23 -10.27 3.05
N GLU A 71 -14.00 -9.09 2.49
CA GLU A 71 -13.79 -7.83 3.23
C GLU A 71 -14.93 -7.54 4.20
N LYS A 72 -16.18 -7.57 3.72
CA LYS A 72 -17.36 -7.29 4.55
C LYS A 72 -17.53 -8.28 5.70
N GLU A 73 -17.35 -9.57 5.45
CA GLU A 73 -17.49 -10.61 6.48
C GLU A 73 -16.34 -10.56 7.48
N MET A 74 -15.15 -10.16 7.04
CA MET A 74 -14.00 -9.99 7.92
C MET A 74 -14.14 -8.80 8.85
N VAL A 75 -14.67 -7.69 8.36
CA VAL A 75 -15.03 -6.55 9.22
C VAL A 75 -15.99 -6.98 10.32
N ALA A 76 -17.08 -7.66 9.94
CA ALA A 76 -18.10 -8.08 10.89
C ALA A 76 -17.57 -9.08 11.95
N GLU A 77 -16.62 -9.94 11.59
CA GLU A 77 -16.04 -10.90 12.54
C GLU A 77 -15.00 -10.24 13.46
N VAL A 78 -14.15 -9.35 12.93
CA VAL A 78 -13.21 -8.57 13.75
C VAL A 78 -13.97 -7.74 14.79
N ASP A 79 -15.08 -7.10 14.41
CA ASP A 79 -15.93 -6.31 15.32
C ASP A 79 -16.47 -7.14 16.49
N ARG A 80 -16.87 -8.39 16.20
CA ARG A 80 -17.35 -9.31 17.24
C ARG A 80 -16.23 -9.70 18.20
N LEU A 81 -15.07 -10.08 17.67
CA LEU A 81 -13.93 -10.51 18.48
C LEU A 81 -13.35 -9.38 19.33
N LEU A 82 -13.34 -8.14 18.80
CA LEU A 82 -12.96 -6.95 19.57
C LEU A 82 -13.90 -6.70 20.75
N ALA A 83 -15.22 -6.87 20.57
CA ALA A 83 -16.20 -6.72 21.64
C ALA A 83 -16.04 -7.77 22.75
N GLU A 84 -15.43 -8.91 22.45
CA GLU A 84 -15.18 -10.01 23.39
C GLU A 84 -13.79 -9.94 24.04
N ALA A 85 -12.88 -9.12 23.50
CA ALA A 85 -11.50 -9.03 23.96
C ALA A 85 -11.40 -8.40 25.35
N LYS A 86 -10.57 -9.01 26.22
CA LYS A 86 -10.23 -8.48 27.55
C LYS A 86 -8.78 -7.99 27.53
N PRO A 87 -8.53 -6.69 27.26
CA PRO A 87 -7.17 -6.18 27.12
C PRO A 87 -6.38 -6.34 28.43
N SER A 88 -5.16 -6.86 28.33
CA SER A 88 -4.23 -6.95 29.48
C SER A 88 -3.48 -5.64 29.71
N PRO A 89 -3.01 -5.35 30.94
CA PRO A 89 -1.99 -4.33 31.14
C PRO A 89 -0.65 -4.83 30.53
N SER A 90 -0.28 -4.21 29.40
CA SER A 90 0.93 -4.36 28.57
C SER A 90 2.13 -5.15 29.15
N PRO A 91 2.63 -6.19 28.45
CA PRO A 91 4.01 -6.67 28.55
C PRO A 91 4.94 -6.02 27.50
N GLU A 92 6.13 -5.61 27.96
CA GLU A 92 7.20 -4.90 27.23
C GLU A 92 7.95 -5.76 26.18
N ALA A 93 7.27 -6.40 25.24
CA ALA A 93 7.93 -7.12 24.14
C ALA A 93 8.03 -6.23 22.89
N GLN A 94 9.25 -5.84 22.50
CA GLN A 94 9.52 -5.15 21.23
C GLN A 94 9.24 -6.10 20.06
N THR A 95 8.37 -5.67 19.14
CA THR A 95 7.94 -6.44 17.96
C THR A 95 8.34 -5.70 16.67
N ALA A 96 8.11 -6.29 15.49
CA ALA A 96 8.30 -5.58 14.21
C ALA A 96 7.54 -4.25 14.16
N LEU A 97 6.43 -4.13 14.90
CA LEU A 97 5.64 -2.90 15.06
C LEU A 97 6.39 -1.78 15.81
N ASP A 98 7.45 -2.08 16.55
CA ASP A 98 8.29 -1.05 17.21
C ASP A 98 9.31 -0.39 16.24
N ARG A 99 9.36 -0.83 14.97
CA ARG A 99 10.22 -0.23 13.94
C ARG A 99 9.55 0.89 13.16
N PHE A 100 8.23 0.98 13.25
CA PHE A 100 7.43 1.89 12.45
C PHE A 100 6.42 2.60 13.33
N ASP A 101 6.33 3.91 13.23
CA ASP A 101 5.01 4.53 13.38
C ASP A 101 4.46 4.72 11.98
N VAL A 102 3.18 4.39 11.76
CA VAL A 102 2.54 4.56 10.47
C VAL A 102 1.32 5.47 10.59
N ASP A 103 1.29 6.50 9.76
CA ASP A 103 0.14 7.39 9.60
C ASP A 103 -0.29 7.41 8.13
N VAL A 104 -1.58 7.19 7.86
CA VAL A 104 -2.15 7.05 6.51
C VAL A 104 -3.05 8.20 6.07
N PHE A 105 -4.37 8.23 6.10
CA PHE A 105 -5.16 9.27 5.42
C PHE A 105 -5.16 9.29 3.90
N PHE A 106 -6.37 9.45 3.41
CA PHE A 106 -6.69 9.51 2.01
C PHE A 106 -7.99 10.31 1.89
N SER A 107 -8.12 11.07 0.81
CA SER A 107 -9.29 11.90 0.56
C SER A 107 -9.65 11.85 -0.90
N ARG A 108 -10.97 11.84 -1.16
CA ARG A 108 -11.52 12.00 -2.51
C ARG A 108 -11.16 13.35 -3.12
N GLY A 109 -10.81 14.33 -2.29
CA GLY A 109 -10.65 15.71 -2.72
C GLY A 109 -11.90 16.20 -3.44
N ARG A 110 -11.70 16.81 -4.62
CA ARG A 110 -12.78 17.35 -5.45
C ARG A 110 -13.31 16.37 -6.50
N ARG A 111 -12.76 15.16 -6.61
CA ARG A 111 -13.20 14.16 -7.58
C ARG A 111 -14.58 13.62 -7.22
N VAL A 112 -15.26 13.06 -8.22
CA VAL A 112 -16.58 12.43 -8.02
C VAL A 112 -16.45 11.10 -7.28
N ARG A 113 -15.35 10.37 -7.50
CA ARG A 113 -15.09 9.03 -6.94
C ARG A 113 -13.75 9.01 -6.21
N MET A 114 -13.64 8.13 -5.23
CA MET A 114 -12.37 7.78 -4.58
C MET A 114 -11.86 6.48 -5.22
N GLU A 115 -10.94 6.64 -6.17
CA GLU A 115 -10.38 5.58 -6.99
C GLU A 115 -9.11 5.00 -6.38
N ASP A 116 -8.35 5.79 -5.60
CA ASP A 116 -7.16 5.33 -4.89
C ASP A 116 -7.44 4.24 -3.86
N ARG A 117 -6.48 3.34 -3.69
CA ARG A 117 -6.42 2.34 -2.63
C ARG A 117 -5.02 2.32 -2.00
N HIS A 118 -4.92 1.73 -0.82
CA HIS A 118 -3.64 1.53 -0.14
C HIS A 118 -3.61 0.22 0.64
N VAL A 119 -2.41 -0.24 1.00
CA VAL A 119 -2.18 -1.38 1.92
C VAL A 119 -1.10 -1.00 2.92
N ILE A 120 -1.31 -1.39 4.18
CA ILE A 120 -0.36 -1.27 5.28
C ILE A 120 -0.30 -2.61 5.99
N MET A 121 0.90 -3.16 6.09
CA MET A 121 1.23 -4.43 6.72
C MET A 121 2.55 -4.28 7.47
N GLU A 122 2.49 -3.80 8.71
CA GLU A 122 3.68 -3.56 9.54
C GLU A 122 4.35 -4.85 10.02
N ASP A 123 3.57 -5.93 10.16
CA ASP A 123 4.03 -7.29 10.49
C ASP A 123 3.61 -8.26 9.38
N PHE A 124 4.25 -8.11 8.22
CA PHE A 124 3.97 -8.89 7.02
C PHE A 124 4.13 -10.39 7.28
N ASN A 125 5.12 -10.79 8.10
CA ASN A 125 5.39 -12.19 8.39
C ASN A 125 4.15 -12.88 8.93
N ASN A 126 3.53 -12.27 9.93
CA ASN A 126 2.40 -12.82 10.62
C ASN A 126 1.13 -12.78 9.76
N MET A 127 0.97 -11.74 8.95
CA MET A 127 -0.18 -11.56 8.06
C MET A 127 -0.17 -12.52 6.86
N MET A 128 1.01 -12.98 6.48
CA MET A 128 1.26 -13.84 5.32
C MET A 128 1.77 -15.22 5.72
N ASP A 129 1.56 -15.62 6.98
CA ASP A 129 1.94 -16.92 7.55
C ASP A 129 3.38 -17.36 7.22
N GLN A 130 4.33 -16.42 7.31
CA GLN A 130 5.73 -16.66 7.01
C GLN A 130 6.38 -17.56 8.10
N PRO A 131 7.38 -18.38 7.73
CA PRO A 131 8.03 -19.28 8.68
C PRO A 131 8.61 -18.55 9.90
N ALA A 132 8.56 -19.19 11.06
CA ALA A 132 9.22 -18.68 12.26
C ALA A 132 10.73 -18.46 12.00
N GLY A 133 11.27 -17.37 12.55
CA GLY A 133 12.66 -16.97 12.33
C GLY A 133 12.91 -16.24 11.00
N THR A 134 11.88 -16.02 10.18
CA THR A 134 11.97 -15.10 9.04
C THR A 134 12.27 -13.69 9.52
N GLU A 135 13.16 -12.97 8.81
CA GLU A 135 13.47 -11.59 9.14
C GLU A 135 12.21 -10.73 9.24
N PRO A 136 12.15 -9.73 10.14
CA PRO A 136 11.01 -8.82 10.23
C PRO A 136 10.71 -8.20 8.87
N GLN A 137 9.45 -8.25 8.45
CA GLN A 137 9.02 -7.74 7.16
C GLN A 137 7.81 -6.83 7.28
N ALA A 138 7.76 -5.82 6.42
CA ALA A 138 6.61 -4.93 6.27
C ALA A 138 6.30 -4.66 4.80
N PHE A 139 5.04 -4.35 4.50
CA PHE A 139 4.57 -4.01 3.17
C PHE A 139 3.66 -2.79 3.23
N PHE A 140 3.98 -1.78 2.44
CA PHE A 140 3.18 -0.57 2.26
C PHE A 140 2.95 -0.36 0.78
N ALA A 141 1.76 0.08 0.39
CA ALA A 141 1.49 0.38 -1.01
C ALA A 141 0.41 1.43 -1.20
N VAL A 142 0.56 2.24 -2.24
CA VAL A 142 -0.47 3.14 -2.77
C VAL A 142 -0.78 2.73 -4.20
N TYR A 143 -2.06 2.69 -4.55
CA TYR A 143 -2.58 2.37 -5.86
C TYR A 143 -3.51 3.51 -6.29
N ASP A 144 -3.09 4.32 -7.24
CA ASP A 144 -3.92 5.39 -7.80
C ASP A 144 -4.76 4.80 -8.91
N GLY A 145 -6.08 4.94 -8.82
CA GLY A 145 -7.02 4.33 -9.76
C GLY A 145 -7.51 5.33 -10.79
N HIS A 146 -7.65 4.93 -12.05
CA HIS A 146 -8.21 5.79 -13.09
C HIS A 146 -9.24 5.06 -13.96
N GLY A 147 -10.25 5.80 -14.39
CA GLY A 147 -11.34 5.26 -15.21
C GLY A 147 -12.22 4.27 -14.45
N GLY A 148 -12.18 4.30 -13.11
CA GLY A 148 -12.82 3.36 -12.20
C GLY A 148 -11.86 2.87 -11.12
N TYR A 149 -12.40 2.34 -10.02
CA TYR A 149 -11.62 1.88 -8.87
C TYR A 149 -11.39 0.36 -8.85
N GLU A 150 -11.90 -0.36 -9.85
CA GLU A 150 -11.93 -1.82 -9.85
C GLU A 150 -10.53 -2.42 -9.96
N THR A 151 -9.67 -1.86 -10.81
CA THR A 151 -8.26 -2.28 -10.93
C THR A 151 -7.51 -2.02 -9.64
N ALA A 152 -7.54 -0.79 -9.11
CA ALA A 152 -6.88 -0.45 -7.84
C ALA A 152 -7.35 -1.36 -6.69
N LYS A 153 -8.65 -1.63 -6.60
CA LYS A 153 -9.23 -2.57 -5.63
C LYS A 153 -8.76 -4.01 -5.84
N TYR A 154 -8.60 -4.46 -7.08
CA TYR A 154 -8.09 -5.79 -7.38
C TYR A 154 -6.62 -5.91 -6.96
N VAL A 155 -5.77 -4.96 -7.34
CA VAL A 155 -4.35 -4.97 -7.00
C VAL A 155 -4.16 -4.90 -5.48
N GLN A 156 -4.91 -4.03 -4.79
CA GLN A 156 -4.94 -3.92 -3.33
C GLN A 156 -5.17 -5.28 -2.64
N ALA A 157 -6.02 -6.13 -3.20
CA ALA A 157 -6.38 -7.40 -2.58
C ALA A 157 -5.42 -8.55 -2.90
N HIS A 158 -4.73 -8.52 -4.04
CA HIS A 158 -3.98 -9.69 -4.54
C HIS A 158 -2.46 -9.51 -4.57
N LEU A 159 -1.94 -8.31 -4.81
CA LEU A 159 -0.52 -8.14 -5.15
C LEU A 159 0.41 -8.68 -4.05
N HIS A 160 0.16 -8.33 -2.80
CA HIS A 160 0.94 -8.79 -1.64
C HIS A 160 0.86 -10.31 -1.42
N HIS A 161 -0.30 -10.94 -1.72
CA HIS A 161 -0.43 -12.40 -1.69
C HIS A 161 0.39 -13.07 -2.78
N ASN A 162 0.35 -12.53 -4.00
CA ASN A 162 1.11 -13.07 -5.12
C ASN A 162 2.62 -12.92 -4.92
N ILE A 163 3.07 -11.83 -4.27
CA ILE A 163 4.47 -11.66 -3.85
C ILE A 163 4.87 -12.73 -2.83
N ALA A 164 4.09 -12.90 -1.75
CA ALA A 164 4.40 -13.86 -0.68
C ALA A 164 4.36 -15.32 -1.17
N ALA A 165 3.45 -15.65 -2.09
CA ALA A 165 3.31 -16.99 -2.65
C ALA A 165 4.34 -17.31 -3.75
N HIS A 166 5.15 -16.32 -4.17
CA HIS A 166 6.11 -16.50 -5.24
C HIS A 166 7.21 -17.51 -4.83
N PRO A 167 7.61 -18.47 -5.68
CA PRO A 167 8.63 -19.47 -5.33
C PRO A 167 9.97 -18.86 -4.89
N ASP A 168 10.33 -17.73 -5.49
CA ASP A 168 11.56 -17.00 -5.17
C ASP A 168 11.39 -15.93 -4.09
N PHE A 169 10.26 -15.87 -3.35
CA PHE A 169 10.02 -14.82 -2.35
C PHE A 169 11.16 -14.69 -1.32
N HIS A 170 11.69 -15.81 -0.84
CA HIS A 170 12.78 -15.83 0.15
C HIS A 170 14.18 -15.70 -0.48
N THR A 171 14.36 -16.13 -1.72
CA THR A 171 15.68 -16.23 -2.39
C THR A 171 15.99 -15.02 -3.27
N ASP A 172 15.00 -14.50 -3.99
CA ASP A 172 15.09 -13.34 -4.87
C ASP A 172 13.79 -12.53 -4.85
N ILE A 173 13.68 -11.66 -3.84
CA ILE A 173 12.51 -10.81 -3.67
C ILE A 173 12.29 -9.83 -4.83
N LYS A 174 13.34 -9.41 -5.53
CA LYS A 174 13.20 -8.50 -6.68
C LYS A 174 12.52 -9.21 -7.84
N LYS A 175 12.93 -10.45 -8.10
CA LYS A 175 12.23 -11.31 -9.07
C LYS A 175 10.79 -11.58 -8.65
N ALA A 176 10.56 -11.90 -7.37
CA ALA A 176 9.21 -12.11 -6.85
C ALA A 176 8.30 -10.88 -7.01
N LEU A 177 8.81 -9.67 -6.70
CA LEU A 177 8.10 -8.42 -6.93
C LEU A 177 7.78 -8.23 -8.41
N HIS A 178 8.77 -8.38 -9.29
CA HIS A 178 8.61 -8.22 -10.72
C HIS A 178 7.54 -9.17 -11.30
N GLU A 179 7.66 -10.46 -11.04
CA GLU A 179 6.75 -11.49 -11.57
C GLU A 179 5.36 -11.43 -10.92
N ALA A 180 5.27 -11.00 -9.65
CA ALA A 180 3.98 -10.79 -8.99
C ALA A 180 3.18 -9.61 -9.59
N PHE A 181 3.84 -8.52 -10.02
CA PHE A 181 3.16 -7.45 -10.74
C PHE A 181 2.53 -7.98 -12.04
N LEU A 182 3.33 -8.67 -12.86
CA LEU A 182 2.88 -9.20 -14.15
C LEU A 182 1.77 -10.26 -13.99
N SER A 183 1.92 -11.19 -13.04
CA SER A 183 0.93 -12.24 -12.81
C SER A 183 -0.37 -11.72 -12.17
N THR A 184 -0.29 -10.70 -11.32
CA THR A 184 -1.49 -10.02 -10.76
C THR A 184 -2.26 -9.32 -11.87
N ASP A 185 -1.57 -8.62 -12.76
CA ASP A 185 -2.19 -7.91 -13.88
C ASP A 185 -2.84 -8.87 -14.89
N LYS A 186 -2.14 -9.95 -15.25
CA LYS A 186 -2.70 -11.03 -16.08
C LYS A 186 -3.93 -11.69 -15.44
N SER A 187 -3.93 -11.84 -14.12
CA SER A 187 -5.10 -12.37 -13.40
C SER A 187 -6.29 -11.40 -13.42
N PHE A 188 -6.02 -10.10 -13.46
CA PHE A 188 -7.06 -9.07 -13.60
C PHE A 188 -7.64 -8.99 -15.01
N GLU A 189 -6.85 -9.24 -16.06
CA GLU A 189 -7.31 -9.28 -17.46
C GLU A 189 -8.54 -10.19 -17.64
N ALA A 190 -8.45 -11.41 -17.11
CA ALA A 190 -9.54 -12.37 -17.10
C ALA A 190 -10.81 -11.86 -16.40
N LYS A 191 -10.67 -11.06 -15.34
CA LYS A 191 -11.79 -10.37 -14.68
C LYS A 191 -12.36 -9.27 -15.57
N ALA A 192 -11.47 -8.44 -16.09
CA ALA A 192 -11.80 -7.24 -16.83
C ALA A 192 -12.56 -7.55 -18.11
N ASP A 193 -12.21 -8.62 -18.81
CA ASP A 193 -12.91 -9.05 -20.03
C ASP A 193 -14.35 -9.46 -19.76
N ARG A 194 -14.56 -10.30 -18.76
CA ARG A 194 -15.89 -10.80 -18.43
C ARG A 194 -16.82 -9.72 -17.88
N GLU A 195 -16.29 -8.83 -17.05
CA GLU A 195 -17.07 -7.76 -16.41
C GLU A 195 -17.04 -6.46 -17.21
N ALA A 196 -16.44 -6.48 -18.41
CA ALA A 196 -16.25 -5.33 -19.29
C ALA A 196 -15.61 -4.12 -18.56
N LEU A 197 -14.67 -4.39 -17.65
CA LEU A 197 -13.95 -3.36 -16.91
C LEU A 197 -12.85 -2.75 -17.80
N ARG A 198 -12.67 -1.44 -17.66
CA ARG A 198 -11.71 -0.65 -18.44
C ARG A 198 -10.85 0.27 -17.59
N SER A 199 -10.97 0.18 -16.26
CA SER A 199 -10.15 0.94 -15.33
C SER A 199 -8.70 0.48 -15.37
N GLY A 200 -7.81 1.36 -14.93
CA GLY A 200 -6.42 1.05 -14.67
C GLY A 200 -6.01 1.51 -13.28
N SER A 201 -4.79 1.18 -12.90
CA SER A 201 -4.22 1.69 -11.66
C SER A 201 -2.70 1.71 -11.70
N THR A 202 -2.13 2.74 -11.10
CA THR A 202 -0.72 2.74 -10.73
C THR A 202 -0.49 1.77 -9.56
N ALA A 203 0.78 1.52 -9.26
CA ALA A 203 1.17 1.01 -7.96
C ALA A 203 2.54 1.56 -7.59
N VAL A 204 2.69 1.94 -6.33
CA VAL A 204 3.99 2.06 -5.66
C VAL A 204 3.97 1.19 -4.42
N VAL A 205 4.94 0.29 -4.30
CA VAL A 205 5.08 -0.68 -3.23
C VAL A 205 6.41 -0.43 -2.52
N ALA A 206 6.37 -0.43 -1.19
CA ALA A 206 7.53 -0.53 -0.32
C ALA A 206 7.46 -1.83 0.47
N PHE A 207 8.42 -2.71 0.22
CA PHE A 207 8.60 -3.94 0.95
C PHE A 207 9.87 -3.85 1.77
N VAL A 208 9.75 -3.94 3.10
CA VAL A 208 10.89 -3.94 4.02
C VAL A 208 11.17 -5.36 4.45
N ARG A 209 12.43 -5.80 4.42
CA ARG A 209 12.91 -7.07 4.99
C ARG A 209 14.19 -6.80 5.77
N GLY A 210 14.14 -7.01 7.09
CA GLY A 210 15.24 -6.64 7.96
C GLY A 210 15.60 -5.17 7.79
N ARG A 211 16.85 -4.88 7.43
CA ARG A 211 17.34 -3.51 7.14
C ARG A 211 17.37 -3.16 5.65
N LYS A 212 16.61 -3.86 4.81
CA LYS A 212 16.51 -3.57 3.38
C LYS A 212 15.11 -3.09 3.01
N LEU A 213 15.06 -2.01 2.24
CA LEU A 213 13.87 -1.50 1.58
C LEU A 213 13.94 -1.88 0.10
N TYR A 214 12.86 -2.49 -0.39
CA TYR A 214 12.64 -2.75 -1.80
C TYR A 214 11.45 -1.91 -2.25
N LEU A 215 11.68 -1.02 -3.21
CA LEU A 215 10.63 -0.26 -3.86
C LEU A 215 10.34 -0.88 -5.22
N ALA A 216 9.06 -1.08 -5.53
CA ALA A 216 8.59 -1.54 -6.84
C ALA A 216 7.42 -0.67 -7.28
N TRP A 217 7.47 -0.10 -8.49
CA TRP A 217 6.39 0.78 -8.95
C TRP A 217 6.12 0.66 -10.45
N ALA A 218 4.86 0.88 -10.82
CA ALA A 218 4.38 1.00 -12.19
C ALA A 218 3.36 2.15 -12.24
N GLY A 219 3.62 3.15 -13.08
CA GLY A 219 2.87 4.43 -13.08
C GLY A 219 3.65 5.54 -12.39
N ASP A 220 2.93 6.57 -11.94
CA ASP A 220 3.46 7.85 -11.47
C ASP A 220 3.18 8.15 -10.00
N SER A 221 2.52 7.25 -9.26
CA SER A 221 2.62 7.26 -7.80
C SER A 221 4.08 7.00 -7.38
N GLN A 222 4.54 7.71 -6.35
CA GLN A 222 5.95 7.74 -5.97
C GLN A 222 6.16 7.40 -4.50
N ALA A 223 7.40 6.98 -4.21
CA ALA A 223 7.93 6.85 -2.87
C ALA A 223 9.17 7.74 -2.68
N MET A 224 9.31 8.29 -1.48
CA MET A 224 10.45 9.10 -1.07
C MET A 224 10.95 8.64 0.29
N LEU A 225 12.25 8.46 0.41
CA LEU A 225 12.92 8.27 1.69
C LEU A 225 13.45 9.63 2.16
N ILE A 226 13.27 9.97 3.43
CA ILE A 226 13.95 11.11 4.06
C ILE A 226 15.17 10.56 4.78
N LYS A 227 16.35 11.06 4.39
CA LYS A 227 17.63 10.63 4.92
C LYS A 227 18.46 11.85 5.32
N ASN A 228 18.93 11.91 6.56
CA ASN A 228 19.65 13.07 7.12
C ASN A 228 18.89 14.40 6.97
N GLY A 229 17.58 14.36 7.14
CA GLY A 229 16.69 15.52 7.03
C GLY A 229 16.52 16.04 5.61
N GLU A 230 16.92 15.29 4.59
CA GLU A 230 16.86 15.66 3.17
C GLU A 230 16.08 14.61 2.36
N PRO A 231 15.40 15.02 1.25
CA PRO A 231 14.68 14.08 0.41
C PRO A 231 15.67 13.22 -0.40
N HIS A 232 15.47 11.91 -0.37
CA HIS A 232 16.19 10.93 -1.18
C HIS A 232 15.22 10.30 -2.18
N HIS A 233 15.37 10.69 -3.45
CA HIS A 233 14.51 10.28 -4.55
C HIS A 233 14.81 8.84 -4.97
N LEU A 234 13.88 7.93 -4.71
CA LEU A 234 14.07 6.51 -5.03
C LEU A 234 13.20 6.01 -6.20
N THR A 235 12.14 6.74 -6.56
CA THR A 235 11.23 6.38 -7.65
C THR A 235 11.12 7.49 -8.68
N GLU A 236 11.32 7.16 -9.96
CA GLU A 236 11.12 8.04 -11.10
C GLU A 236 9.78 7.72 -11.76
N PRO A 237 8.83 8.68 -11.90
CA PRO A 237 7.49 8.37 -12.36
C PRO A 237 7.50 7.89 -13.82
N HIS A 238 6.65 6.93 -14.14
CA HIS A 238 6.49 6.39 -15.50
C HIS A 238 5.58 7.31 -16.33
N LYS A 239 6.11 8.48 -16.68
CA LYS A 239 5.43 9.46 -17.54
C LYS A 239 5.73 9.19 -19.03
N PRO A 240 4.76 9.33 -19.96
CA PRO A 240 4.94 8.99 -21.38
C PRO A 240 6.10 9.70 -22.09
N GLU A 241 6.48 10.90 -21.64
CA GLU A 241 7.57 11.70 -22.19
C GLU A 241 8.97 11.29 -21.72
N ARG A 242 9.07 10.42 -20.70
CA ARG A 242 10.37 9.88 -20.27
C ARG A 242 10.99 9.13 -21.45
N GLU A 243 12.25 9.42 -21.78
CA GLU A 243 12.83 9.01 -23.06
C GLU A 243 12.86 7.48 -23.27
N ASP A 244 13.14 6.72 -22.21
CA ASP A 244 13.10 5.25 -22.22
C ASP A 244 11.66 4.73 -22.41
N GLU A 245 10.68 5.32 -21.73
CA GLU A 245 9.27 4.96 -21.85
C GLU A 245 8.70 5.30 -23.23
N LYS A 246 9.01 6.49 -23.74
CA LYS A 246 8.64 6.93 -25.08
C LYS A 246 9.19 5.98 -26.15
N LYS A 247 10.43 5.55 -26.00
CA LYS A 247 11.05 4.56 -26.87
C LYS A 247 10.33 3.20 -26.76
N ARG A 248 10.11 2.70 -25.55
CA ARG A 248 9.41 1.43 -25.29
C ARG A 248 8.00 1.43 -25.89
N ILE A 249 7.26 2.52 -25.75
CA ILE A 249 5.93 2.70 -26.33
C ILE A 249 6.00 2.63 -27.86
N ALA A 250 6.95 3.34 -28.47
CA ALA A 250 7.14 3.33 -29.93
C ALA A 250 7.54 1.94 -30.46
N ASP A 251 8.45 1.24 -29.78
CA ASP A 251 8.86 -0.13 -30.13
C ASP A 251 7.68 -1.12 -30.05
N ALA A 252 6.71 -0.86 -29.16
CA ALA A 252 5.47 -1.62 -29.02
C ALA A 252 4.35 -1.16 -29.98
N GLY A 253 4.63 -0.25 -30.91
CA GLY A 253 3.68 0.25 -31.92
C GLY A 253 2.73 1.34 -31.43
N GLY A 254 2.97 1.90 -30.24
CA GLY A 254 2.23 3.05 -29.71
C GLY A 254 2.83 4.39 -30.11
N ILE A 255 2.15 5.46 -29.72
CA ILE A 255 2.59 6.85 -29.94
C ILE A 255 2.44 7.66 -28.66
N VAL A 256 3.31 8.65 -28.48
CA VAL A 256 3.26 9.60 -27.37
C VAL A 256 2.91 10.98 -27.92
N ILE A 257 1.79 11.55 -27.47
CA ILE A 257 1.27 12.82 -27.97
C ILE A 257 1.09 13.79 -26.80
N ASN A 258 1.63 15.01 -26.93
CA ASN A 258 1.29 16.09 -26.02
C ASN A 258 -0.07 16.68 -26.39
N ARG A 259 -1.03 16.66 -25.45
CA ARG A 259 -2.32 17.34 -25.57
C ARG A 259 -2.47 18.36 -24.45
N MET A 260 -2.49 19.63 -24.82
CA MET A 260 -2.72 20.74 -23.88
C MET A 260 -1.75 20.73 -22.68
N GLY A 261 -0.48 20.37 -22.92
CA GLY A 261 0.55 20.33 -21.89
C GLY A 261 0.76 18.96 -21.26
N THR A 262 -0.18 18.02 -21.38
CA THR A 262 -0.04 16.65 -20.83
C THR A 262 0.32 15.65 -21.92
N TRP A 263 1.40 14.90 -21.73
CA TRP A 263 1.79 13.81 -22.61
C TRP A 263 0.93 12.57 -22.37
N ARG A 264 0.52 11.91 -23.45
CA ARG A 264 -0.38 10.76 -23.39
C ARG A 264 0.01 9.66 -24.35
N VAL A 265 -0.05 8.41 -23.89
CA VAL A 265 0.05 7.20 -24.71
C VAL A 265 -1.20 7.06 -25.56
N ASN A 266 -1.04 6.94 -26.86
CA ASN A 266 -2.11 6.83 -27.87
C ASN A 266 -3.20 7.91 -27.71
N ALA A 267 -2.82 9.11 -27.25
CA ALA A 267 -3.72 10.22 -26.91
C ALA A 267 -4.75 9.93 -25.80
N MET A 268 -4.60 8.82 -25.06
CA MET A 268 -5.54 8.38 -24.03
C MET A 268 -4.97 8.56 -22.62
N LEU A 269 -3.88 7.87 -22.30
CA LEU A 269 -3.43 7.68 -20.92
C LEU A 269 -2.20 8.52 -20.58
N ALA A 270 -2.20 9.18 -19.41
CA ALA A 270 -1.11 10.07 -18.97
C ALA A 270 0.02 9.37 -18.20
N VAL A 271 -0.08 8.04 -18.03
CA VAL A 271 0.98 7.17 -17.51
C VAL A 271 1.42 6.18 -18.58
N SER A 272 2.69 5.77 -18.55
CA SER A 272 3.24 4.81 -19.52
C SER A 272 3.19 3.36 -19.02
N ARG A 273 2.99 3.13 -17.73
CA ARG A 273 2.86 1.80 -17.12
C ARG A 273 1.71 1.81 -16.12
N SER A 274 0.96 0.71 -16.05
CA SER A 274 -0.16 0.55 -15.12
C SER A 274 -0.63 -0.90 -15.08
N PHE A 275 -1.31 -1.25 -14.00
CA PHE A 275 -2.23 -2.38 -13.96
C PHE A 275 -3.51 -2.03 -14.73
N GLY A 276 -4.20 -3.03 -15.26
CA GLY A 276 -5.44 -2.79 -16.01
C GLY A 276 -5.17 -2.22 -17.39
N ASP A 277 -6.02 -1.28 -17.83
CA ASP A 277 -5.91 -0.60 -19.13
C ASP A 277 -5.85 -1.57 -20.31
N MET A 278 -6.72 -2.57 -20.33
CA MET A 278 -6.67 -3.71 -21.27
C MET A 278 -6.55 -3.31 -22.75
N ASN A 279 -7.21 -2.22 -23.16
CA ASN A 279 -7.14 -1.71 -24.53
C ASN A 279 -5.74 -1.16 -24.93
N LEU A 280 -4.87 -0.92 -23.94
CA LEU A 280 -3.53 -0.36 -24.11
C LEU A 280 -2.45 -1.32 -23.58
N LYS A 281 -2.78 -2.53 -23.14
CA LYS A 281 -1.87 -3.44 -22.42
C LYS A 281 -0.55 -3.71 -23.17
N SER A 282 -0.59 -3.77 -24.50
CA SER A 282 0.60 -3.96 -25.34
C SER A 282 1.61 -2.81 -25.24
N VAL A 283 1.15 -1.59 -24.98
CA VAL A 283 1.96 -0.36 -24.91
C VAL A 283 2.04 0.21 -23.49
N VAL A 284 1.17 -0.20 -22.58
CA VAL A 284 1.11 0.17 -21.16
C VAL A 284 1.13 -1.10 -20.30
N PRO A 285 2.31 -1.73 -20.10
CA PRO A 285 2.44 -2.93 -19.29
C PRO A 285 2.41 -2.61 -17.79
N ALA A 286 2.06 -3.59 -16.95
CA ALA A 286 2.25 -3.52 -15.50
C ALA A 286 3.69 -3.89 -15.10
N LEU A 287 4.68 -3.41 -15.86
CA LEU A 287 6.10 -3.74 -15.66
C LEU A 287 6.70 -2.83 -14.59
N PRO A 288 7.11 -3.36 -13.41
CA PRO A 288 7.65 -2.49 -12.37
C PRO A 288 9.12 -2.16 -12.62
N ASP A 289 9.50 -0.92 -12.33
CA ASP A 289 10.89 -0.62 -11.97
C ASP A 289 11.10 -0.99 -10.49
N ILE A 290 12.30 -1.47 -10.13
CA ILE A 290 12.60 -1.96 -8.78
C ILE A 290 13.93 -1.39 -8.29
N VAL A 291 13.94 -0.86 -7.06
CA VAL A 291 15.13 -0.34 -6.38
C VAL A 291 15.28 -1.02 -5.02
N GLU A 292 16.52 -1.26 -4.62
CA GLU A 292 16.92 -1.78 -3.31
C GLU A 292 17.73 -0.71 -2.57
N GLN A 293 17.38 -0.44 -1.32
CA GLN A 293 18.02 0.56 -0.48
C GLN A 293 18.26 0.00 0.93
N ASP A 294 19.48 0.12 1.43
CA ASP A 294 19.77 -0.20 2.84
C ASP A 294 19.18 0.89 3.76
N LEU A 295 18.56 0.44 4.84
CA LEU A 295 18.05 1.25 5.93
C LEU A 295 19.07 1.30 7.07
N ASP A 296 19.45 2.51 7.43
CA ASP A 296 20.37 2.81 8.53
C ASP A 296 19.75 3.85 9.48
N ALA A 297 20.43 4.17 10.58
CA ALA A 297 19.94 5.13 11.58
C ALA A 297 19.72 6.55 11.03
N SER A 298 20.21 6.83 9.81
CA SER A 298 20.06 8.13 9.18
C SER A 298 18.80 8.20 8.30
N CYS A 299 18.07 7.08 8.15
CA CYS A 299 16.78 7.01 7.46
C CYS A 299 15.66 7.30 8.46
N GLU A 300 14.90 8.37 8.23
CA GLU A 300 13.94 8.89 9.22
C GLU A 300 12.49 8.61 8.83
N TYR A 301 12.15 8.80 7.56
CA TYR A 301 10.78 8.66 7.06
C TYR A 301 10.76 8.00 5.70
N LEU A 302 9.73 7.20 5.46
CA LEU A 302 9.35 6.71 4.14
C LEU A 302 7.94 7.22 3.83
N ILE A 303 7.82 7.95 2.72
CA ILE A 303 6.56 8.53 2.25
C ILE A 303 6.15 7.84 0.95
N LEU A 304 4.94 7.30 0.89
CA LEU A 304 4.33 6.81 -0.34
C LEU A 304 3.09 7.65 -0.62
N ALA A 305 2.93 8.14 -1.85
CA ALA A 305 1.72 8.85 -2.24
C ALA A 305 1.41 8.75 -3.73
N CYS A 306 0.15 9.01 -4.08
CA CYS A 306 -0.28 9.22 -5.46
C CYS A 306 0.16 10.59 -6.00
N ASP A 307 -0.10 10.85 -7.28
CA ASP A 307 0.24 12.12 -7.92
C ASP A 307 -0.51 13.31 -7.30
N GLY A 308 -1.66 13.06 -6.67
CA GLY A 308 -2.41 14.04 -5.88
C GLY A 308 -1.62 14.73 -4.76
N LEU A 309 -0.48 14.17 -4.34
CA LEU A 309 0.55 14.89 -3.56
C LEU A 309 1.67 15.41 -4.45
N TRP A 310 2.27 14.51 -5.25
CA TRP A 310 3.56 14.76 -5.90
C TRP A 310 3.51 15.77 -7.06
N ASP A 311 2.35 16.00 -7.66
CA ASP A 311 2.15 17.04 -8.69
C ASP A 311 2.07 18.45 -8.08
N PHE A 312 1.84 18.57 -6.76
CA PHE A 312 1.62 19.86 -6.08
C PHE A 312 2.68 20.20 -5.06
N MET A 313 3.27 19.19 -4.42
CA MET A 313 4.26 19.38 -3.37
C MET A 313 5.61 18.81 -3.79
N GLU A 314 6.56 19.72 -3.97
CA GLU A 314 7.97 19.37 -4.08
C GLU A 314 8.42 18.62 -2.83
N LYS A 315 9.36 17.69 -3.02
CA LYS A 315 9.79 16.75 -1.98
C LYS A 315 10.45 17.47 -0.80
N GLU A 316 11.16 18.56 -1.07
CA GLU A 316 11.77 19.45 -0.08
C GLU A 316 10.71 20.15 0.78
N LYS A 317 9.57 20.52 0.18
CA LYS A 317 8.44 21.12 0.92
C LYS A 317 7.78 20.11 1.84
N VAL A 318 7.65 18.85 1.41
CA VAL A 318 7.17 17.75 2.28
C VAL A 318 8.09 17.58 3.50
N VAL A 319 9.41 17.57 3.28
CA VAL A 319 10.39 17.48 4.39
C VAL A 319 10.23 18.65 5.36
N SER A 320 10.05 19.86 4.84
CA SER A 320 9.88 21.07 5.65
C SER A 320 8.59 21.00 6.47
N PHE A 321 7.50 20.55 5.85
CA PHE A 321 6.20 20.35 6.50
C PHE A 321 6.27 19.35 7.66
N ILE A 322 7.00 18.24 7.47
CA ILE A 322 7.19 17.24 8.54
C ILE A 322 7.97 17.83 9.71
N LYS A 323 9.03 18.61 9.45
CA LYS A 323 9.82 19.28 10.50
C LYS A 323 8.97 20.28 11.28
N GLU A 324 8.14 21.07 10.61
CA GLU A 324 7.20 22.00 11.24
C GLU A 324 6.16 21.27 12.09
N TRP A 325 5.63 20.15 11.59
CA TRP A 325 4.70 19.30 12.34
C TRP A 325 5.33 18.75 13.63
N GLU A 326 6.55 18.21 13.54
CA GLU A 326 7.26 17.69 14.71
C GLU A 326 7.51 18.76 15.76
N GLU A 327 7.93 19.95 15.36
CA GLU A 327 8.16 21.08 16.28
C GLU A 327 6.84 21.54 16.93
N ALA A 328 5.75 21.63 16.16
CA ALA A 328 4.45 22.04 16.66
C ALA A 328 3.83 21.03 17.65
N HIS A 329 4.24 19.76 17.57
CA HIS A 329 3.68 18.67 18.38
C HIS A 329 4.69 18.01 19.32
N LYS A 330 5.87 18.60 19.52
CA LYS A 330 6.94 18.04 20.37
C LYS A 330 6.52 17.81 21.83
N ASP A 331 5.65 18.67 22.35
CA ASP A 331 5.15 18.60 23.73
C ASP A 331 3.89 17.71 23.85
N ASP A 332 3.30 17.35 22.71
CA ASP A 332 2.20 16.40 22.64
C ASP A 332 2.77 14.98 22.52
N GLY A 333 3.30 14.49 23.65
CA GLY A 333 3.99 13.20 23.74
C GLY A 333 3.19 11.97 23.30
N LYS A 334 1.91 12.14 22.93
CA LYS A 334 1.05 11.11 22.35
C LYS A 334 0.83 11.27 20.85
N LYS A 335 1.02 12.46 20.28
CA LYS A 335 0.62 12.75 18.90
C LYS A 335 1.65 12.30 17.88
N GLY A 336 2.95 12.51 18.13
CA GLY A 336 4.01 12.03 17.25
C GLY A 336 3.72 12.35 15.78
N ILE A 337 3.59 11.31 14.94
CA ILE A 337 3.23 11.47 13.52
C ILE A 337 1.72 11.39 13.23
N TYR A 338 0.88 11.06 14.20
CA TYR A 338 -0.54 10.80 13.98
C TYR A 338 -1.28 12.08 13.61
N GLY A 339 -1.82 12.12 12.39
CA GLY A 339 -2.49 13.28 11.82
C GLY A 339 -1.62 14.11 10.87
N LEU A 340 -0.31 13.83 10.78
CA LEU A 340 0.60 14.47 9.84
C LEU A 340 0.14 14.27 8.40
N SER A 341 -0.22 13.03 8.07
CA SER A 341 -0.71 12.68 6.74
C SER A 341 -2.02 13.37 6.37
N LYS A 342 -2.95 13.50 7.34
CA LYS A 342 -4.17 14.27 7.18
C LYS A 342 -3.86 15.74 6.92
N SER A 343 -2.94 16.31 7.68
CA SER A 343 -2.52 17.70 7.52
C SER A 343 -1.87 17.96 6.16
N LEU A 344 -1.06 17.02 5.65
CA LEU A 344 -0.53 17.06 4.28
C LEU A 344 -1.65 17.02 3.23
N VAL A 345 -2.61 16.10 3.38
CA VAL A 345 -3.76 16.01 2.46
C VAL A 345 -4.62 17.28 2.47
N GLU A 346 -4.93 17.81 3.66
CA GLU A 346 -5.68 19.06 3.82
C GLU A 346 -4.92 20.23 3.19
N HIS A 347 -3.61 20.31 3.39
CA HIS A 347 -2.76 21.31 2.73
C HIS A 347 -2.87 21.23 1.20
N CYS A 348 -2.80 20.04 0.60
CA CYS A 348 -2.95 19.86 -0.85
C CYS A 348 -4.35 20.28 -1.36
N ILE A 349 -5.41 20.03 -0.58
CA ILE A 349 -6.79 20.35 -0.96
C ILE A 349 -7.09 21.85 -0.83
N ASP A 350 -6.61 22.47 0.25
CA ASP A 350 -6.91 23.85 0.64
C ASP A 350 -6.15 24.90 -0.18
N THR A 351 -4.94 24.57 -0.67
CA THR A 351 -4.18 25.46 -1.56
C THR A 351 -4.78 25.60 -2.97
N HIS A 352 -6.00 25.05 -3.20
CA HIS A 352 -6.77 25.12 -4.44
C HIS A 352 -6.16 24.41 -5.66
N GLU A 353 -5.04 23.70 -5.47
CA GLU A 353 -4.36 22.95 -6.53
C GLU A 353 -4.76 21.47 -6.55
N GLY A 354 -5.05 20.86 -5.38
CA GLY A 354 -5.49 19.47 -5.26
C GLY A 354 -6.89 19.21 -5.84
N THR A 355 -6.95 18.89 -7.13
CA THR A 355 -8.19 18.47 -7.82
C THR A 355 -8.36 16.96 -7.91
N ASP A 356 -7.37 16.18 -7.47
CA ASP A 356 -7.39 14.72 -7.52
C ASP A 356 -7.80 14.06 -6.20
N ASN A 357 -7.91 12.73 -6.21
CA ASN A 357 -7.76 11.93 -5.02
C ASN A 357 -6.34 12.13 -4.45
N VAL A 358 -6.22 12.08 -3.14
CA VAL A 358 -4.94 12.21 -2.46
C VAL A 358 -4.86 11.09 -1.44
N SER A 359 -3.85 10.24 -1.55
CA SER A 359 -3.56 9.15 -0.62
C SER A 359 -2.10 9.23 -0.22
N ILE A 360 -1.82 9.29 1.08
CA ILE A 360 -0.47 9.42 1.61
C ILE A 360 -0.27 8.34 2.68
N ILE A 361 0.89 7.70 2.68
CA ILE A 361 1.36 6.86 3.80
C ILE A 361 2.67 7.48 4.28
N VAL A 362 2.71 7.87 5.55
CA VAL A 362 3.90 8.32 6.25
C VAL A 362 4.33 7.22 7.21
N VAL A 363 5.53 6.69 6.99
CA VAL A 363 6.16 5.70 7.87
C VAL A 363 7.36 6.35 8.55
N LYS A 364 7.29 6.57 9.86
CA LYS A 364 8.46 6.99 10.66
C LYS A 364 9.29 5.75 10.97
N LEU A 365 10.52 5.73 10.47
CA LEU A 365 11.46 4.65 10.68
C LEU A 365 12.14 4.84 12.04
N LYS A 366 12.05 3.82 12.89
CA LYS A 366 12.61 3.85 14.24
C LYS A 366 13.44 2.61 14.52
N ASN A 367 14.35 2.74 15.49
CA ASN A 367 15.10 1.63 16.05
C ASN A 367 15.82 0.78 14.98
N LEU A 368 16.25 1.40 13.87
CA LEU A 368 16.92 0.71 12.76
C LEU A 368 18.34 0.23 13.11
N ASP A 369 18.93 0.84 14.14
CA ASP A 369 20.21 0.52 14.76
C ASP A 369 20.11 -0.59 15.81
N LYS A 370 18.90 -0.88 16.30
CA LYS A 370 18.68 -1.93 17.30
C LYS A 370 18.51 -3.27 16.59
N ASP A 371 19.22 -4.26 17.08
CA ASP A 371 19.07 -5.65 16.66
C ASP A 371 17.79 -6.22 17.32
N ILE A 372 16.62 -5.77 16.86
CA ILE A 372 15.30 -6.20 17.40
C ILE A 372 14.99 -7.60 16.86
N TRP A 373 15.80 -8.59 17.25
CA TRP A 373 15.55 -10.00 17.06
C TRP A 373 15.01 -10.59 18.34
N THR A 374 13.72 -10.41 18.58
CA THR A 374 13.04 -11.24 19.56
C THR A 374 11.74 -11.77 18.99
N SER A 375 11.83 -12.93 18.33
CA SER A 375 10.92 -14.00 18.71
C SER A 375 11.08 -14.16 20.22
N ALA A 376 10.00 -13.98 20.99
CA ALA A 376 9.98 -14.38 22.37
C ALA A 376 10.40 -15.86 22.44
N SER A 377 11.64 -16.11 22.86
CA SER A 377 12.07 -17.42 23.31
C SER A 377 11.55 -17.60 24.72
N ALA A 378 10.44 -18.33 24.86
CA ALA A 378 10.13 -19.23 25.97
C ALA A 378 8.85 -20.02 25.66
#